data_AF-A6G1B7-F1
#
_entry.id   AF-A6G1B7-F1
#
_cell.length_a   1.000
_cell.length_b   1.000
_cell.length_c   1.000
_cell.angle_alpha   90.00
_cell.angle_beta   90.00
_cell.angle_gamma   90.00
#
_symmetry.space_group_name_H-M   'P 1'
#
loop_
_entity.id
_entity.type
_entity.pdbx_description
1 polymer ?
#
loop_
_entity_poly.entity_id
_entity_poly.type
_entity_poly.pdbx_seq_one_letter_code
_entity_poly.pdbx_strand_id
1 'polypeptide(L)'
;MAVFDPERKRIVIRVVYDGPGHAGKTTNLRRLTKRYASWRRSDMLSPNTHGERTQFFDWLEVDGGLHRGFPLRAQLLTVPGQRELTLRRKFVIEKADVVVFVADSREAALPEAREFYAELCEQLASLPQPVPIVFQANKQDLPGALEPAKVAKRVCQGLTKPAKVQSSVATSEKGVKQTLAHALRLASSGLRQQWKGRDIKDQAGDAAAVGSAEATLAALTDHESARAAGKRGAPRPSLPSATIPSTHLWPLSSARAVLTQINGQANGQSNGQPSGAVELARVSDPANVEELVLEGGGWRLATGRARHYASEEAGLAALQTLARRKIALASWLPEPSTLALQTAPEEDGGGAWLWAVEPRLPRLAETLRGYDADLRREALARFAEACVGAEALAEHHGLLVDLRPECFAVQEGDRARTRYVGDRLDAGDTVEGLARVLLSLADAHAKDEAAVADYCESLCLGFHHAPVDSTRRAALYGDIAEHEPSSAPGRRTQRALLAVLGRPAHTEGPADGAAPR
;
A
#
# COMPACT_ATOMS: atom_id res chain seq x y z
N MET A 1 1.85 -2.92 -14.90
CA MET A 1 3.21 -3.32 -15.28
C MET A 1 3.22 -4.78 -15.71
N ALA A 2 4.06 -5.08 -16.70
CA ALA A 2 4.14 -6.37 -17.34
C ALA A 2 4.58 -7.47 -16.39
N VAL A 3 4.03 -8.67 -16.60
CA VAL A 3 4.21 -9.82 -15.71
C VAL A 3 4.57 -11.05 -16.54
N PHE A 4 5.49 -11.86 -16.04
CA PHE A 4 5.67 -13.22 -16.56
C PHE A 4 4.68 -14.18 -15.88
N ASP A 5 3.86 -14.89 -16.67
CA ASP A 5 2.96 -15.96 -16.25
C ASP A 5 3.73 -17.29 -16.33
N PRO A 6 4.19 -17.83 -15.18
CA PRO A 6 5.03 -19.03 -15.16
C PRO A 6 4.28 -20.30 -15.55
N GLU A 7 2.97 -20.36 -15.28
CA GLU A 7 2.11 -21.52 -15.60
C GLU A 7 1.96 -21.66 -17.12
N ARG A 8 1.64 -20.56 -17.81
CA ARG A 8 1.43 -20.55 -19.27
C ARG A 8 2.70 -20.18 -20.05
N LYS A 9 3.82 -19.93 -19.34
CA LYS A 9 5.12 -19.53 -19.89
C LYS A 9 5.01 -18.38 -20.89
N ARG A 10 4.32 -17.31 -20.51
CA ARG A 10 4.05 -16.16 -21.40
C ARG A 10 4.23 -14.84 -20.66
N ILE A 11 4.52 -13.78 -21.39
CA ILE A 11 4.58 -12.41 -20.85
C ILE A 11 3.23 -11.75 -21.07
N VAL A 12 2.67 -11.12 -20.05
CA VAL A 12 1.40 -10.39 -20.12
C VAL A 12 1.65 -8.90 -20.00
N ILE A 13 1.08 -8.13 -20.92
CA ILE A 13 1.12 -6.66 -20.92
C ILE A 13 -0.28 -6.06 -20.97
N ARG A 14 -0.44 -4.86 -20.42
CA ARG A 14 -1.70 -4.10 -20.43
C ARG A 14 -1.60 -2.88 -21.35
N VAL A 15 -2.49 -2.84 -22.34
CA VAL A 15 -2.67 -1.73 -23.29
C VAL A 15 -3.99 -1.04 -22.96
N VAL A 16 -3.92 0.16 -22.41
CA VAL A 16 -5.11 0.92 -21.99
C VAL A 16 -5.49 1.96 -23.03
N TYR A 17 -6.73 1.91 -23.53
CA TYR A 17 -7.31 2.91 -24.43
C TYR A 17 -8.03 3.97 -23.62
N ASP A 18 -7.51 5.18 -23.66
CA ASP A 18 -7.97 6.36 -22.92
C ASP A 18 -8.36 7.51 -23.86
N GLY A 19 -9.06 8.53 -23.34
CA GLY A 19 -9.50 9.71 -24.07
C GLY A 19 -10.95 10.11 -23.75
N PRO A 20 -11.48 11.18 -24.38
CA PRO A 20 -12.83 11.66 -24.12
C PRO A 20 -13.95 10.67 -24.47
N GLY A 21 -15.16 10.93 -23.94
CA GLY A 21 -16.38 10.23 -24.32
C GLY A 21 -16.60 10.25 -25.84
N HIS A 22 -17.12 9.16 -26.40
CA HIS A 22 -17.40 9.04 -27.86
C HIS A 22 -16.20 9.26 -28.79
N ALA A 23 -14.96 9.34 -28.30
CA ALA A 23 -13.77 9.46 -29.14
C ALA A 23 -13.50 8.21 -29.99
N GLY A 24 -14.13 7.06 -29.68
CA GLY A 24 -14.08 5.83 -30.46
C GLY A 24 -13.23 4.70 -29.86
N LYS A 25 -12.95 4.74 -28.54
CA LYS A 25 -12.18 3.72 -27.81
C LYS A 25 -12.79 2.32 -27.92
N THR A 26 -14.05 2.17 -27.56
CA THR A 26 -14.77 0.89 -27.66
C THR A 26 -14.89 0.39 -29.10
N THR A 27 -15.08 1.32 -30.05
CA THR A 27 -15.08 0.96 -31.48
C THR A 27 -13.74 0.33 -31.89
N ASN A 28 -12.60 0.79 -31.37
CA ASN A 28 -11.31 0.15 -31.63
C ASN A 28 -11.30 -1.31 -31.17
N LEU A 29 -11.66 -1.59 -29.92
CA LEU A 29 -11.67 -2.98 -29.41
C LEU A 29 -12.68 -3.85 -30.15
N ARG A 30 -13.91 -3.37 -30.40
CA ARG A 30 -14.90 -4.12 -31.20
C ARG A 30 -14.38 -4.51 -32.59
N ARG A 31 -13.66 -3.60 -33.25
CA ARG A 31 -13.04 -3.86 -34.56
C ARG A 31 -11.87 -4.84 -34.46
N LEU A 32 -11.05 -4.75 -33.41
CA LEU A 32 -9.98 -5.71 -33.16
C LEU A 32 -10.55 -7.13 -32.94
N THR A 33 -11.60 -7.27 -32.12
CA THR A 33 -12.30 -8.55 -31.88
C THR A 33 -12.77 -9.19 -33.18
N LYS A 34 -13.41 -8.42 -34.06
CA LYS A 34 -13.91 -8.95 -35.35
C LYS A 34 -12.81 -9.44 -36.28
N ARG A 35 -11.59 -8.91 -36.15
CA ARG A 35 -10.52 -9.10 -37.14
C ARG A 35 -9.38 -9.99 -36.69
N TYR A 36 -9.22 -10.21 -35.39
CA TYR A 36 -8.35 -11.26 -34.89
C TYR A 36 -9.05 -12.61 -35.05
N ALA A 37 -8.32 -13.60 -35.58
CA ALA A 37 -8.79 -14.98 -35.61
C ALA A 37 -9.14 -15.42 -34.18
N SER A 38 -10.25 -16.14 -34.01
CA SER A 38 -10.79 -16.51 -32.69
C SER A 38 -9.75 -17.19 -31.79
N TRP A 39 -8.87 -18.03 -32.35
CA TRP A 39 -7.80 -18.71 -31.61
C TRP A 39 -6.66 -17.79 -31.12
N ARG A 40 -6.57 -16.55 -31.65
CA ARG A 40 -5.54 -15.55 -31.29
C ARG A 40 -6.04 -14.47 -30.34
N ARG A 41 -7.27 -14.62 -29.85
CA ARG A 41 -7.91 -13.64 -28.97
C ARG A 41 -8.81 -14.31 -27.94
N SER A 42 -9.16 -13.59 -26.88
CA SER A 42 -10.34 -13.95 -26.08
C SER A 42 -11.61 -13.48 -26.76
N ASP A 43 -12.76 -13.88 -26.23
CA ASP A 43 -13.98 -13.11 -26.44
C ASP A 43 -13.89 -11.76 -25.72
N MET A 44 -14.60 -10.79 -26.27
CA MET A 44 -14.63 -9.44 -25.71
C MET A 44 -15.63 -9.43 -24.56
N LEU A 45 -15.15 -9.08 -23.37
CA LEU A 45 -15.98 -8.94 -22.19
C LEU A 45 -16.29 -7.46 -21.97
N SER A 46 -17.57 -7.12 -21.85
CA SER A 46 -18.03 -5.75 -21.61
C SER A 46 -19.05 -5.74 -20.46
N PRO A 47 -18.59 -5.85 -19.20
CA PRO A 47 -19.47 -5.94 -18.04
C PRO A 47 -20.42 -4.74 -17.95
N ASN A 48 -21.73 -5.01 -17.83
CA ASN A 48 -22.81 -4.01 -17.64
C ASN A 48 -22.79 -2.83 -18.63
N THR A 49 -22.82 -3.12 -19.93
CA THR A 49 -22.97 -2.07 -20.96
C THR A 49 -24.45 -1.90 -21.32
N HIS A 50 -25.09 -0.79 -20.92
CA HIS A 50 -26.38 -0.39 -21.48
C HIS A 50 -26.17 0.46 -22.75
N GLY A 51 -26.33 -0.14 -23.93
CA GLY A 51 -26.24 0.56 -25.23
C GLY A 51 -24.80 0.91 -25.66
N GLU A 52 -24.53 2.17 -26.01
CA GLU A 52 -23.22 2.63 -26.51
C GLU A 52 -22.26 3.14 -25.41
N ARG A 53 -22.66 3.13 -24.13
CA ARG A 53 -21.90 3.71 -23.01
C ARG A 53 -21.19 2.64 -22.20
N THR A 54 -19.85 2.66 -22.19
CA THR A 54 -19.02 1.78 -21.35
C THR A 54 -19.11 2.23 -19.88
N GLN A 55 -19.79 1.44 -19.02
CA GLN A 55 -19.88 1.75 -17.59
C GLN A 55 -18.67 1.26 -16.81
N PHE A 56 -18.13 0.08 -17.11
CA PHE A 56 -16.96 -0.48 -16.40
C PHE A 56 -15.69 -0.39 -17.26
N PHE A 57 -15.50 -1.31 -18.20
CA PHE A 57 -14.42 -1.31 -19.20
C PHE A 57 -14.75 -2.36 -20.25
N ASP A 58 -14.21 -2.21 -21.46
CA ASP A 58 -14.17 -3.29 -22.44
C ASP A 58 -12.85 -4.04 -22.27
N TRP A 59 -12.89 -5.37 -22.26
CA TRP A 59 -11.72 -6.24 -22.12
C TRP A 59 -11.56 -7.14 -23.34
N LEU A 60 -10.36 -7.17 -23.89
CA LEU A 60 -9.99 -8.08 -24.98
C LEU A 60 -8.55 -8.54 -24.81
N GLU A 61 -8.32 -9.84 -24.76
CA GLU A 61 -6.97 -10.35 -24.85
C GLU A 61 -6.61 -10.70 -26.29
N VAL A 62 -5.40 -10.37 -26.71
CA VAL A 62 -4.87 -10.72 -28.05
C VAL A 62 -3.42 -11.17 -27.97
N ASP A 63 -3.01 -11.98 -28.94
CA ASP A 63 -1.61 -12.35 -29.09
C ASP A 63 -0.79 -11.17 -29.64
N GLY A 64 0.23 -10.78 -28.86
CA GLY A 64 1.17 -9.71 -29.14
C GLY A 64 2.46 -10.15 -29.84
N GLY A 65 2.60 -11.43 -30.18
CA GLY A 65 3.79 -12.00 -30.82
C GLY A 65 4.74 -12.66 -29.82
N LEU A 66 6.05 -12.54 -30.05
CA LEU A 66 7.10 -13.09 -29.19
C LEU A 66 7.99 -11.98 -28.63
N HIS A 67 8.39 -12.11 -27.38
CA HIS A 67 9.41 -11.28 -26.74
C HIS A 67 10.46 -12.18 -26.07
N ARG A 68 11.72 -12.10 -26.50
CA ARG A 68 12.84 -12.92 -26.00
C ARG A 68 12.50 -14.43 -25.92
N GLY A 69 11.80 -14.94 -26.95
CA GLY A 69 11.42 -16.36 -27.04
C GLY A 69 10.13 -16.75 -26.31
N PHE A 70 9.53 -15.85 -25.52
CA PHE A 70 8.26 -16.11 -24.84
C PHE A 70 7.07 -15.50 -25.58
N PRO A 71 5.92 -16.19 -25.67
CA PRO A 71 4.66 -15.62 -26.14
C PRO A 71 4.30 -14.37 -25.35
N LEU A 72 3.95 -13.30 -26.07
CA LEU A 72 3.44 -12.06 -25.50
C LEU A 72 1.91 -12.05 -25.63
N ARG A 73 1.21 -11.92 -24.50
CA ARG A 73 -0.25 -11.75 -24.43
C ARG A 73 -0.55 -10.32 -24.04
N ALA A 74 -1.36 -9.63 -24.83
CA ALA A 74 -1.77 -8.26 -24.54
C ALA A 74 -3.22 -8.23 -24.05
N GLN A 75 -3.42 -7.68 -22.86
CA GLN A 75 -4.73 -7.33 -22.30
C GLN A 75 -5.08 -5.90 -22.75
N LEU A 76 -6.12 -5.76 -23.56
CA LEU A 76 -6.62 -4.49 -24.05
C LEU A 76 -7.79 -4.05 -23.17
N LEU A 77 -7.70 -2.86 -22.60
CA LEU A 77 -8.74 -2.30 -21.74
C LEU A 77 -9.18 -0.93 -22.27
N THR A 78 -10.48 -0.64 -22.29
CA THR A 78 -10.97 0.75 -22.45
C THR A 78 -11.30 1.33 -21.09
N VAL A 79 -11.04 2.63 -20.91
CA VAL A 79 -11.57 3.37 -19.76
C VAL A 79 -12.83 4.15 -20.12
N PRO A 80 -13.76 4.35 -19.18
CA PRO A 80 -14.92 5.20 -19.42
C PRO A 80 -14.49 6.65 -19.70
N GLY A 81 -15.07 7.28 -20.73
CA GLY A 81 -14.80 8.68 -21.08
C GLY A 81 -15.73 9.69 -20.42
N GLN A 82 -16.40 9.31 -19.33
CA GLN A 82 -17.33 10.14 -18.57
C GLN A 82 -16.59 10.72 -17.36
N ARG A 83 -16.72 12.03 -17.11
CA ARG A 83 -16.05 12.70 -15.97
C ARG A 83 -16.50 12.13 -14.62
N GLU A 84 -17.71 11.59 -14.55
CA GLU A 84 -18.27 10.93 -13.37
C GLU A 84 -17.52 9.62 -13.02
N LEU A 85 -16.76 9.07 -13.97
CA LEU A 85 -16.03 7.80 -13.87
C LEU A 85 -14.50 7.98 -13.90
N THR A 86 -13.98 9.20 -13.66
CA THR A 86 -12.54 9.52 -13.62
C THR A 86 -11.73 8.61 -12.70
N LEU A 87 -12.36 7.99 -11.73
CA LEU A 87 -11.74 7.17 -10.69
C LEU A 87 -11.49 5.75 -11.18
N ARG A 88 -12.46 5.20 -11.93
CA ARG A 88 -12.30 3.96 -12.70
C ARG A 88 -11.18 4.12 -13.71
N ARG A 89 -11.19 5.27 -14.40
CA ARG A 89 -10.14 5.66 -15.34
C ARG A 89 -8.76 5.65 -14.68
N LYS A 90 -8.61 6.27 -13.51
CA LYS A 90 -7.34 6.29 -12.77
C LYS A 90 -6.86 4.87 -12.43
N PHE A 91 -7.69 4.05 -11.81
CA PHE A 91 -7.32 2.69 -11.41
C PHE A 91 -6.83 1.81 -12.58
N VAL A 92 -7.50 1.90 -13.73
CA VAL A 92 -7.12 1.12 -14.91
C VAL A 92 -5.79 1.60 -15.51
N ILE A 93 -5.57 2.92 -15.56
CA ILE A 93 -4.35 3.52 -16.13
C ILE A 93 -3.12 3.22 -15.27
N GLU A 94 -3.23 3.16 -13.94
CA GLU A 94 -2.10 2.83 -13.03
C GLU A 94 -1.43 1.49 -13.35
N LYS A 95 -2.20 0.56 -13.94
CA LYS A 95 -1.72 -0.78 -14.29
C LYS A 95 -1.20 -0.88 -15.73
N ALA A 96 -1.25 0.18 -16.52
CA ALA A 96 -0.90 0.19 -17.95
C ALA A 96 0.60 0.03 -18.21
N ASP A 97 0.95 -0.72 -19.25
CA ASP A 97 2.31 -0.76 -19.82
C ASP A 97 2.47 0.20 -21.00
N VAL A 98 1.35 0.56 -21.63
CA VAL A 98 1.26 1.57 -22.69
C VAL A 98 -0.17 2.11 -22.72
N VAL A 99 -0.30 3.41 -22.95
CA VAL A 99 -1.60 4.07 -23.12
C VAL A 99 -1.80 4.46 -24.58
N VAL A 100 -2.97 4.16 -25.12
CA VAL A 100 -3.46 4.68 -26.40
C VAL A 100 -4.46 5.79 -26.11
N PHE A 101 -4.05 7.05 -26.29
CA PHE A 101 -4.95 8.19 -26.15
C PHE A 101 -5.70 8.45 -27.45
N VAL A 102 -7.02 8.25 -27.46
CA VAL A 102 -7.87 8.42 -28.63
C VAL A 102 -8.57 9.78 -28.58
N ALA A 103 -8.30 10.62 -29.57
CA ALA A 103 -8.91 11.94 -29.72
C ALA A 103 -9.83 12.01 -30.94
N ASP A 104 -10.93 12.75 -30.82
CA ASP A 104 -11.75 13.15 -31.97
C ASP A 104 -11.04 14.29 -32.71
N SER A 105 -10.96 14.19 -34.04
CA SER A 105 -10.13 15.10 -34.84
C SER A 105 -10.81 16.42 -35.20
N ARG A 106 -12.08 16.63 -34.83
CA ARG A 106 -12.81 17.89 -35.09
C ARG A 106 -12.34 19.01 -34.16
N GLU A 107 -12.25 20.24 -34.68
CA GLU A 107 -11.82 21.42 -33.91
C GLU A 107 -12.63 21.59 -32.60
N ALA A 108 -13.95 21.41 -32.67
CA ALA A 108 -14.85 21.54 -31.53
C ALA A 108 -14.60 20.53 -30.39
N ALA A 109 -13.94 19.40 -30.67
CA ALA A 109 -13.67 18.35 -29.69
C ALA A 109 -12.28 18.47 -29.04
N LEU A 110 -11.42 19.36 -29.54
CA LEU A 110 -10.05 19.51 -29.04
C LEU A 110 -9.95 20.03 -27.59
N PRO A 111 -10.80 20.97 -27.12
CA PRO A 111 -10.72 21.43 -25.74
C PRO A 111 -10.89 20.30 -24.73
N GLU A 112 -11.93 19.47 -24.90
CA GLU A 112 -12.17 18.31 -24.04
C GLU A 112 -11.04 17.28 -24.16
N ALA A 113 -10.54 17.01 -25.38
CA ALA A 113 -9.39 16.13 -25.57
C ALA A 113 -8.13 16.63 -24.85
N ARG A 114 -7.90 17.94 -24.81
CA ARG A 114 -6.79 18.56 -24.09
C ARG A 114 -6.90 18.37 -22.58
N GLU A 115 -8.08 18.54 -22.00
CA GLU A 115 -8.30 18.32 -20.57
C GLU A 115 -8.02 16.87 -20.18
N PHE A 116 -8.60 15.89 -20.90
CA PHE A 116 -8.34 14.48 -20.65
C PHE A 116 -6.85 14.11 -20.83
N TYR A 117 -6.18 14.71 -21.82
CA TYR A 117 -4.76 14.47 -22.06
C TYR A 117 -3.87 15.07 -20.97
N ALA A 118 -4.22 16.25 -20.44
CA ALA A 118 -3.53 16.86 -19.31
C ALA A 118 -3.64 15.98 -18.07
N GLU A 119 -4.85 15.53 -17.72
CA GLU A 119 -5.09 14.61 -16.61
C GLU A 119 -4.32 13.28 -16.79
N LEU A 120 -4.26 12.76 -18.02
CA LEU A 120 -3.47 11.57 -18.33
C LEU A 120 -1.99 11.83 -18.05
N CYS A 121 -1.45 12.96 -18.53
CA CYS A 121 -0.04 13.30 -18.34
C CYS A 121 0.31 13.46 -16.86
N GLU A 122 -0.53 14.13 -16.08
CA GLU A 122 -0.38 14.26 -14.63
C GLU A 122 -0.38 12.89 -13.96
N GLN A 123 -1.34 12.03 -14.31
CA GLN A 123 -1.42 10.69 -13.75
C GLN A 123 -0.21 9.83 -14.11
N LEU A 124 0.25 9.86 -15.35
CA LEU A 124 1.42 9.08 -15.76
C LEU A 124 2.72 9.62 -15.13
N ALA A 125 2.79 10.92 -14.85
CA ALA A 125 3.94 11.52 -14.17
C ALA A 125 4.03 11.11 -12.69
N SER A 126 2.92 10.73 -12.05
CA SER A 126 2.93 10.22 -10.67
C SER A 126 3.28 8.73 -10.56
N LEU A 127 3.42 8.01 -11.68
CA LEU A 127 3.78 6.59 -11.66
C LEU A 127 5.30 6.41 -11.49
N PRO A 128 5.73 5.33 -10.79
CA PRO A 128 7.15 5.08 -10.55
C PRO A 128 7.92 4.75 -11.84
N GLN A 129 7.23 4.39 -12.93
CA GLN A 129 7.84 4.04 -14.20
C GLN A 129 7.19 4.79 -15.36
N PRO A 130 7.99 5.22 -16.36
CA PRO A 130 7.45 5.96 -17.50
C PRO A 130 6.58 5.04 -18.36
N VAL A 131 5.32 5.44 -18.57
CA VAL A 131 4.38 4.75 -19.45
C VAL A 131 4.29 5.49 -20.79
N PRO A 132 4.65 4.86 -21.93
CA PRO A 132 4.59 5.51 -23.22
C PRO A 132 3.14 5.75 -23.69
N ILE A 133 2.93 6.83 -24.43
CA ILE A 133 1.63 7.22 -24.99
C ILE A 133 1.65 7.11 -26.52
N VAL A 134 0.70 6.38 -27.09
CA VAL A 134 0.33 6.45 -28.51
C VAL A 134 -0.88 7.37 -28.66
N PHE A 135 -0.72 8.47 -29.39
CA PHE A 135 -1.82 9.38 -29.69
C PHE A 135 -2.52 8.94 -30.98
N GLN A 136 -3.81 8.62 -30.90
CA GLN A 136 -4.64 8.27 -32.04
C GLN A 136 -5.60 9.42 -32.36
N ALA A 137 -5.37 10.11 -33.48
CA ALA A 137 -6.31 11.08 -34.04
C ALA A 137 -7.38 10.33 -34.84
N ASN A 138 -8.55 10.15 -34.24
CA ASN A 138 -9.66 9.36 -34.77
C ASN A 138 -10.74 10.23 -35.42
N LYS A 139 -11.62 9.59 -36.18
CA LYS A 139 -12.71 10.23 -36.96
C LYS A 139 -12.21 11.14 -38.08
N GLN A 140 -11.12 10.72 -38.72
CA GLN A 140 -10.50 11.40 -39.86
C GLN A 140 -11.38 11.40 -41.13
N ASP A 141 -12.50 10.68 -41.10
CA ASP A 141 -13.54 10.66 -42.13
C ASP A 141 -14.53 11.83 -42.02
N LEU A 142 -14.60 12.53 -40.89
CA LEU A 142 -15.59 13.58 -40.68
C LEU A 142 -15.20 14.90 -41.36
N PRO A 143 -16.17 15.65 -41.92
CA PRO A 143 -15.93 16.99 -42.42
C PRO A 143 -15.35 17.90 -41.34
N GLY A 144 -14.28 18.64 -41.68
CA GLY A 144 -13.59 19.51 -40.73
C GLY A 144 -12.69 18.78 -39.72
N ALA A 145 -12.43 17.48 -39.92
CA ALA A 145 -11.36 16.79 -39.20
C ALA A 145 -10.01 17.42 -39.54
N LEU A 146 -9.24 17.71 -38.51
CA LEU A 146 -7.91 18.29 -38.64
C LEU A 146 -6.87 17.19 -38.88
N GLU A 147 -5.78 17.59 -39.54
CA GLU A 147 -4.62 16.72 -39.72
C GLU A 147 -4.13 16.13 -38.38
N PRO A 148 -3.80 14.83 -38.32
CA PRO A 148 -3.41 14.15 -37.08
C PRO A 148 -2.30 14.85 -36.29
N ALA A 149 -1.29 15.38 -36.99
CA ALA A 149 -0.20 16.12 -36.38
C ALA A 149 -0.67 17.44 -35.75
N LYS A 150 -1.66 18.12 -36.35
CA LYS A 150 -2.25 19.36 -35.85
C LYS A 150 -3.14 19.10 -34.63
N VAL A 151 -3.92 18.02 -34.65
CA VAL A 151 -4.68 17.53 -33.48
C VAL A 151 -3.73 17.28 -32.31
N ALA A 152 -2.72 16.44 -32.51
CA ALA A 152 -1.76 16.09 -31.46
C ALA A 152 -1.01 17.32 -30.94
N LYS A 153 -0.57 18.24 -31.81
CA LYS A 153 0.11 19.48 -31.41
C LYS A 153 -0.75 20.34 -30.49
N ARG A 154 -2.03 20.53 -30.81
CA ARG A 154 -2.96 21.36 -30.01
C ARG A 154 -3.32 20.70 -28.68
N VAL A 155 -3.62 19.39 -28.71
CA VAL A 155 -3.97 18.65 -27.50
C VAL A 155 -2.77 18.56 -26.55
N CYS A 156 -1.57 18.29 -27.05
CA CYS A 156 -0.37 18.06 -26.22
C CYS A 156 0.44 19.34 -25.94
N GLN A 157 -0.04 20.53 -26.32
CA GLN A 157 0.73 21.78 -26.16
C GLN A 157 1.07 22.04 -24.69
N GLY A 158 2.35 22.17 -24.35
CA GLY A 158 2.80 22.36 -22.97
C GLY A 158 2.72 21.11 -22.08
N LEU A 159 2.46 19.93 -22.66
CA LEU A 159 2.31 18.66 -21.96
C LEU A 159 3.30 17.63 -22.52
N THR A 160 3.35 16.45 -21.89
CA THR A 160 4.19 15.32 -22.34
C THR A 160 3.88 14.97 -23.79
N LYS A 161 4.92 14.91 -24.63
CA LYS A 161 4.77 14.57 -26.04
C LYS A 161 4.47 13.07 -26.20
N PRO A 162 3.51 12.69 -27.06
CA PRO A 162 3.24 11.28 -27.32
C PRO A 162 4.40 10.65 -28.09
N ALA A 163 4.71 9.40 -27.79
CA ALA A 163 5.78 8.64 -28.44
C ALA A 163 5.47 8.38 -29.92
N LYS A 164 4.19 8.31 -30.28
CA LYS A 164 3.73 8.13 -31.67
C LYS A 164 2.38 8.82 -31.87
N VAL A 165 2.18 9.42 -33.04
CA VAL A 165 0.87 9.91 -33.52
C VAL A 165 0.41 8.99 -34.66
N GLN A 166 -0.85 8.56 -34.62
CA GLN A 166 -1.47 7.67 -35.58
C GLN A 166 -2.85 8.20 -36.01
N SER A 167 -3.16 8.19 -37.30
CA SER A 167 -4.49 8.52 -37.81
C SER A 167 -5.41 7.30 -37.77
N SER A 168 -6.71 7.50 -37.55
CA SER A 168 -7.69 6.42 -37.64
C SER A 168 -9.10 6.86 -38.04
N VAL A 169 -9.82 5.89 -38.60
CA VAL A 169 -11.28 5.91 -38.75
C VAL A 169 -11.78 4.60 -38.15
N ALA A 170 -12.02 4.60 -36.84
CA ALA A 170 -12.34 3.37 -36.11
C ALA A 170 -13.59 2.66 -36.65
N THR A 171 -14.58 3.41 -37.18
CA THR A 171 -15.78 2.86 -37.81
C THR A 171 -15.49 2.05 -39.08
N SER A 172 -14.41 2.35 -39.81
CA SER A 172 -13.96 1.60 -41.01
C SER A 172 -12.68 0.79 -40.78
N GLU A 173 -12.25 0.66 -39.53
CA GLU A 173 -11.05 -0.08 -39.08
C GLU A 173 -9.71 0.51 -39.54
N LYS A 174 -9.71 1.56 -40.36
CA LYS A 174 -8.48 2.22 -40.82
C LYS A 174 -7.72 2.77 -39.60
N GLY A 175 -6.44 2.42 -39.50
CA GLY A 175 -5.56 2.88 -38.42
C GLY A 175 -5.65 2.07 -37.12
N VAL A 176 -6.72 1.32 -36.87
CA VAL A 176 -6.96 0.61 -35.60
C VAL A 176 -5.86 -0.41 -35.29
N LYS A 177 -5.51 -1.26 -36.29
CA LYS A 177 -4.44 -2.25 -36.14
C LYS A 177 -3.06 -1.60 -36.06
N GLN A 178 -2.83 -0.54 -36.81
CA GLN A 178 -1.57 0.20 -36.80
C GLN A 178 -1.33 0.82 -35.42
N THR A 179 -2.35 1.42 -34.80
CA THR A 179 -2.29 1.94 -33.44
C THR A 179 -1.92 0.84 -32.44
N LEU A 180 -2.60 -0.31 -32.49
CA LEU A 180 -2.27 -1.42 -31.60
C LEU A 180 -0.83 -1.91 -31.84
N ALA A 181 -0.40 -2.06 -33.09
CA ALA A 181 0.96 -2.48 -33.40
C ALA A 181 2.01 -1.48 -32.87
N HIS A 182 1.74 -0.18 -32.91
CA HIS A 182 2.58 0.84 -32.29
C HIS A 182 2.62 0.69 -30.77
N ALA A 183 1.48 0.47 -30.13
CA ALA A 183 1.40 0.27 -28.69
C ALA A 183 2.19 -0.98 -28.24
N LEU A 184 2.00 -2.13 -28.91
CA LEU A 184 2.72 -3.37 -28.62
C LEU A 184 4.23 -3.22 -28.78
N ARG A 185 4.70 -2.49 -29.82
CA ARG A 185 6.13 -2.23 -30.02
C ARG A 185 6.70 -1.35 -28.91
N LEU A 186 5.98 -0.33 -28.48
CA LEU A 186 6.40 0.54 -27.37
C LEU A 186 6.46 -0.23 -26.05
N ALA A 187 5.42 -1.01 -25.73
CA ALA A 187 5.42 -1.88 -24.55
C ALA A 187 6.57 -2.88 -24.59
N SER A 188 6.79 -3.55 -25.73
CA SER A 188 7.93 -4.47 -25.88
C SER A 188 9.29 -3.78 -25.79
N SER A 189 9.41 -2.52 -26.19
CA SER A 189 10.67 -1.77 -26.06
C SER A 189 10.90 -1.32 -24.61
N GLY A 190 9.85 -0.88 -23.91
CA GLY A 190 9.90 -0.61 -22.48
C GLY A 190 10.33 -1.84 -21.69
N LEU A 191 9.75 -2.99 -21.99
CA LEU A 191 10.12 -4.28 -21.40
C LEU A 191 11.61 -4.62 -21.61
N ARG A 192 12.13 -4.44 -22.83
CA ARG A 192 13.55 -4.69 -23.13
C ARG A 192 14.48 -3.86 -22.23
N GLN A 193 14.09 -2.63 -21.92
CA GLN A 193 14.85 -1.70 -21.09
C GLN A 193 14.70 -2.03 -19.60
N GLN A 194 13.48 -2.27 -19.14
CA GLN A 194 13.16 -2.61 -17.74
C GLN A 194 13.81 -3.94 -17.31
N TRP A 195 13.82 -4.94 -18.18
CA TRP A 195 14.33 -6.29 -17.91
C TRP A 195 15.72 -6.54 -18.51
N LYS A 196 16.50 -5.47 -18.75
CA LYS A 196 17.89 -5.62 -19.22
C LYS A 196 18.74 -6.24 -18.10
N GLY A 197 19.42 -7.35 -18.40
CA GLY A 197 20.31 -8.04 -17.44
C GLY A 197 19.60 -8.87 -16.36
N ARG A 198 18.27 -9.03 -16.42
CA ARG A 198 17.48 -9.86 -15.50
C ARG A 198 16.92 -11.10 -16.21
N ASP A 199 16.80 -12.23 -15.51
CA ASP A 199 16.05 -13.38 -16.03
C ASP A 199 14.55 -13.04 -16.08
N ILE A 200 13.88 -13.46 -17.14
CA ILE A 200 12.43 -13.27 -17.33
C ILE A 200 11.65 -14.07 -16.28
N LYS A 201 12.18 -15.21 -15.84
CA LYS A 201 11.55 -16.07 -14.84
C LYS A 201 11.55 -15.43 -13.45
N ASP A 202 12.52 -14.57 -13.16
CA ASP A 202 12.57 -13.77 -11.92
C ASP A 202 11.59 -12.60 -11.96
N GLN A 203 10.92 -12.36 -13.10
CA GLN A 203 9.83 -11.40 -13.26
C GLN A 203 8.46 -12.08 -13.20
N ALA A 204 8.40 -13.29 -12.60
CA ALA A 204 7.16 -13.94 -12.24
C ALA A 204 6.38 -13.01 -11.30
N GLY A 205 5.27 -12.48 -11.81
CA GLY A 205 4.32 -11.78 -10.97
C GLY A 205 3.39 -12.80 -10.34
N ASP A 206 2.76 -12.40 -9.25
CA ASP A 206 1.71 -13.18 -8.61
C ASP A 206 0.69 -13.66 -9.67
N ALA A 207 0.31 -14.95 -9.63
CA ALA A 207 -0.69 -15.49 -10.56
C ALA A 207 -2.01 -14.73 -10.48
N ALA A 208 -2.29 -14.07 -9.33
CA ALA A 208 -3.38 -13.11 -9.16
C ALA A 208 -3.19 -11.78 -9.94
N ALA A 209 -1.95 -11.32 -10.15
CA ALA A 209 -1.63 -10.10 -10.91
C ALA A 209 -1.77 -10.29 -12.43
N VAL A 210 -1.71 -11.53 -12.92
CA VAL A 210 -2.02 -11.92 -14.31
C VAL A 210 -3.51 -11.76 -14.65
N GLY A 211 -4.35 -11.60 -13.62
CA GLY A 211 -5.73 -11.06 -13.59
C GLY A 211 -6.62 -11.28 -14.83
N SER A 212 -7.69 -12.05 -14.67
CA SER A 212 -8.79 -12.12 -15.64
C SER A 212 -9.63 -10.83 -15.63
N ALA A 213 -10.56 -10.72 -16.59
CA ALA A 213 -11.50 -9.60 -16.62
C ALA A 213 -12.37 -9.56 -15.36
N GLU A 214 -12.75 -10.73 -14.82
CA GLU A 214 -13.53 -10.87 -13.60
C GLU A 214 -12.74 -10.41 -12.37
N ALA A 215 -11.46 -10.77 -12.26
CA ALA A 215 -10.60 -10.31 -11.16
C ALA A 215 -10.35 -8.79 -11.21
N THR A 216 -10.23 -8.23 -12.41
CA THR A 216 -10.10 -6.77 -12.59
C THR A 216 -11.40 -6.06 -12.26
N LEU A 217 -12.55 -6.65 -12.61
CA LEU A 217 -13.88 -6.13 -12.26
C LEU A 217 -14.14 -6.21 -10.76
N ALA A 218 -13.75 -7.31 -10.11
CA ALA A 218 -13.82 -7.47 -8.65
C ALA A 218 -12.97 -6.41 -7.96
N ALA A 219 -11.70 -6.24 -8.35
CA ALA A 219 -10.83 -5.21 -7.78
C ALA A 219 -11.34 -3.78 -8.03
N LEU A 220 -11.98 -3.51 -9.17
CA LEU A 220 -12.65 -2.24 -9.44
C LEU A 220 -13.91 -2.07 -8.58
N THR A 221 -14.68 -3.14 -8.38
CA THR A 221 -15.89 -3.14 -7.56
C THR A 221 -15.55 -3.04 -6.07
N ASP A 222 -14.42 -3.57 -5.63
CA ASP A 222 -13.88 -3.44 -4.28
C ASP A 222 -13.35 -2.03 -4.08
N HIS A 223 -12.60 -1.48 -5.04
CA HIS A 223 -12.20 -0.07 -5.03
C HIS A 223 -13.42 0.86 -5.07
N GLU A 224 -14.48 0.50 -5.79
CA GLU A 224 -15.72 1.27 -5.85
C GLU A 224 -16.59 1.07 -4.62
N SER A 225 -16.64 -0.09 -4.00
CA SER A 225 -17.33 -0.32 -2.73
C SER A 225 -16.57 0.41 -1.61
N ALA A 226 -15.24 0.44 -1.72
CA ALA A 226 -14.38 1.30 -0.93
C ALA A 226 -14.65 2.81 -1.17
N ARG A 227 -15.37 3.19 -2.23
CA ARG A 227 -15.62 4.60 -2.58
C ARG A 227 -17.09 5.03 -2.65
N ALA A 228 -18.03 4.11 -2.84
CA ALA A 228 -19.47 4.29 -2.75
C ALA A 228 -19.89 4.40 -1.28
N ALA A 229 -19.14 3.74 -0.38
CA ALA A 229 -19.05 4.07 1.04
C ALA A 229 -18.54 5.51 1.31
N GLY A 230 -18.14 6.26 0.28
CA GLY A 230 -17.79 7.68 0.33
C GLY A 230 -18.81 8.62 -0.33
N LYS A 231 -19.99 8.15 -0.79
CA LYS A 231 -21.06 9.01 -1.38
C LYS A 231 -22.42 8.99 -0.64
N ARG A 232 -22.72 7.98 0.18
CA ARG A 232 -23.39 8.25 1.47
C ARG A 232 -22.26 8.73 2.38
N GLY A 233 -22.47 9.75 3.21
CA GLY A 233 -21.41 10.21 4.12
C GLY A 233 -20.74 8.99 4.74
N ALA A 234 -19.41 8.87 4.60
CA ALA A 234 -18.70 7.72 5.14
C ALA A 234 -19.13 7.56 6.60
N PRO A 235 -19.46 6.34 7.08
CA PRO A 235 -19.77 6.13 8.48
C PRO A 235 -18.64 6.79 9.25
N ARG A 236 -18.98 7.84 10.00
CA ARG A 236 -17.98 8.61 10.73
C ARG A 236 -17.72 7.83 12.00
N PRO A 237 -16.45 7.61 12.39
CA PRO A 237 -16.17 6.97 13.65
C PRO A 237 -16.77 7.82 14.76
N SER A 238 -17.80 7.31 15.44
CA SER A 238 -18.28 7.91 16.68
C SER A 238 -17.22 7.66 17.75
N LEU A 239 -16.95 8.69 18.56
CA LEU A 239 -16.01 8.55 19.67
C LEU A 239 -16.51 7.47 20.64
N PRO A 240 -15.61 6.62 21.17
CA PRO A 240 -16.00 5.60 22.13
C PRO A 240 -16.52 6.26 23.40
N SER A 241 -17.72 5.88 23.81
CA SER A 241 -18.35 6.36 25.05
C SER A 241 -18.02 5.45 26.24
N ALA A 242 -17.87 6.02 27.44
CA ALA A 242 -17.77 5.26 28.69
C ALA A 242 -19.02 4.39 28.99
N THR A 243 -20.14 4.63 28.29
CA THR A 243 -21.39 3.89 28.44
C THR A 243 -21.48 2.63 27.59
N ILE A 244 -20.51 2.36 26.69
CA ILE A 244 -20.57 1.14 25.85
C ILE A 244 -20.55 -0.13 26.71
N PRO A 245 -21.14 -1.25 26.25
CA PRO A 245 -21.22 -2.47 27.04
C PRO A 245 -19.83 -2.98 27.44
N SER A 246 -19.72 -3.61 28.62
CA SER A 246 -18.44 -4.17 29.08
C SER A 246 -17.85 -5.17 28.07
N THR A 247 -18.68 -5.95 27.38
CA THR A 247 -18.25 -6.89 26.33
C THR A 247 -17.51 -6.23 25.15
N HIS A 248 -17.64 -4.91 24.98
CA HIS A 248 -17.03 -4.11 23.93
C HIS A 248 -15.73 -3.43 24.37
N LEU A 249 -15.23 -3.76 25.57
CA LEU A 249 -14.07 -3.12 26.17
C LEU A 249 -12.98 -4.13 26.47
N TRP A 250 -11.72 -3.71 26.28
CA TRP A 250 -10.56 -4.42 26.79
C TRP A 250 -9.49 -3.42 27.25
N PRO A 251 -8.79 -3.68 28.36
CA PRO A 251 -9.15 -4.63 29.42
C PRO A 251 -10.31 -4.08 30.26
N LEU A 252 -11.21 -4.96 30.70
CA LEU A 252 -12.42 -4.57 31.44
C LEU A 252 -12.14 -3.71 32.68
N SER A 253 -11.05 -4.00 33.38
CA SER A 253 -10.70 -3.39 34.66
C SER A 253 -10.34 -1.92 34.57
N SER A 254 -9.75 -1.46 33.47
CA SER A 254 -9.28 -0.07 33.33
C SER A 254 -9.94 0.70 32.19
N ALA A 255 -10.46 0.02 31.16
CA ALA A 255 -10.98 0.66 29.96
C ALA A 255 -12.10 1.68 30.25
N ARG A 256 -13.00 1.37 31.20
CA ARG A 256 -14.09 2.29 31.56
C ARG A 256 -13.59 3.55 32.25
N ALA A 257 -12.58 3.42 33.11
CA ALA A 257 -11.97 4.55 33.79
C ALA A 257 -11.27 5.48 32.78
N VAL A 258 -10.52 4.90 31.84
CA VAL A 258 -9.85 5.63 30.75
C VAL A 258 -10.87 6.40 29.90
N LEU A 259 -11.93 5.74 29.43
CA LEU A 259 -12.97 6.40 28.64
C LEU A 259 -13.69 7.49 29.43
N THR A 260 -13.99 7.26 30.72
CA THR A 260 -14.60 8.28 31.59
C THR A 260 -13.70 9.52 31.74
N GLN A 261 -12.38 9.33 31.86
CA GLN A 261 -11.43 10.43 31.93
C GLN A 261 -11.41 11.26 30.64
N ILE A 262 -11.54 10.61 29.48
CA ILE A 262 -11.55 11.29 28.17
C ILE A 262 -12.89 11.98 27.92
N ASN A 263 -14.01 11.31 28.19
CA ASN A 263 -15.36 11.83 27.91
C ASN A 263 -15.86 12.86 28.93
N GLY A 264 -15.25 12.95 30.13
CA GLY A 264 -15.75 13.78 31.23
C GLY A 264 -16.89 13.12 32.02
N GLN A 265 -17.30 13.72 33.15
CA GLN A 265 -18.38 13.17 33.97
C GLN A 265 -19.76 13.59 33.43
N ALA A 266 -20.66 12.62 33.25
CA ALA A 266 -22.01 12.85 32.73
C ALA A 266 -22.91 13.73 33.65
N ASN A 267 -22.55 13.93 34.92
CA ASN A 267 -23.41 14.55 35.94
C ASN A 267 -23.21 16.07 36.13
N GLY A 268 -22.31 16.71 35.38
CA GLY A 268 -22.11 18.16 35.42
C GLY A 268 -22.58 18.82 34.13
N GLN A 269 -23.89 19.00 33.95
CA GLN A 269 -24.43 19.69 32.77
C GLN A 269 -24.32 21.21 32.93
N SER A 270 -23.44 21.84 32.15
CA SER A 270 -23.60 23.23 31.72
C SER A 270 -23.51 23.27 30.20
N ASN A 271 -24.58 23.69 29.51
CA ASN A 271 -24.65 23.91 28.06
C ASN A 271 -24.43 22.70 27.13
N GLY A 272 -24.81 21.49 27.53
CA GLY A 272 -24.88 20.35 26.59
C GLY A 272 -23.53 19.75 26.16
N GLN A 273 -22.43 20.17 26.80
CA GLN A 273 -21.16 19.44 26.79
C GLN A 273 -20.90 18.83 28.18
N PRO A 274 -20.40 17.59 28.27
CA PRO A 274 -19.99 17.02 29.54
C PRO A 274 -18.86 17.87 30.15
N SER A 275 -19.04 18.33 31.39
CA SER A 275 -18.01 19.08 32.10
C SER A 275 -16.76 18.22 32.31
N GLY A 276 -15.60 18.76 31.92
CA GLY A 276 -14.30 18.09 32.08
C GLY A 276 -13.90 17.11 30.95
N ALA A 277 -14.59 17.11 29.82
CA ALA A 277 -14.17 16.33 28.65
C ALA A 277 -12.85 16.85 28.06
N VAL A 278 -12.01 15.93 27.61
CA VAL A 278 -10.74 16.26 26.95
C VAL A 278 -11.01 16.76 25.53
N GLU A 279 -10.45 17.91 25.18
CA GLU A 279 -10.45 18.40 23.81
C GLU A 279 -9.50 17.56 22.96
N LEU A 280 -10.05 16.85 21.97
CA LEU A 280 -9.31 15.97 21.06
C LEU A 280 -9.19 16.63 19.68
N ALA A 281 -7.96 16.78 19.19
CA ALA A 281 -7.67 17.29 17.86
C ALA A 281 -7.27 16.15 16.91
N ARG A 282 -7.70 16.21 15.65
CA ARG A 282 -7.27 15.24 14.62
C ARG A 282 -5.82 15.52 14.22
N VAL A 283 -4.96 14.51 14.33
CA VAL A 283 -3.53 14.57 13.98
C VAL A 283 -3.22 13.76 12.71
N SER A 284 -4.00 12.73 12.40
CA SER A 284 -3.94 12.04 11.11
C SER A 284 -4.23 13.02 9.96
N ASP A 285 -3.54 12.87 8.82
CA ASP A 285 -3.78 13.66 7.61
C ASP A 285 -5.28 13.62 7.23
N PRO A 286 -5.96 14.78 7.12
CA PRO A 286 -7.35 14.85 6.66
C PRO A 286 -7.60 14.17 5.31
N ALA A 287 -6.58 14.11 4.45
CA ALA A 287 -6.63 13.43 3.14
C ALA A 287 -6.44 11.91 3.25
N ASN A 288 -5.83 11.41 4.34
CA ASN A 288 -5.78 9.99 4.65
C ASN A 288 -7.12 9.56 5.27
N VAL A 289 -8.00 9.03 4.42
CA VAL A 289 -9.33 8.54 4.83
C VAL A 289 -9.30 7.14 5.44
N GLU A 290 -8.15 6.46 5.39
CA GLU A 290 -7.99 5.08 5.88
C GLU A 290 -7.69 5.04 7.38
N GLU A 291 -7.23 6.15 7.97
CA GLU A 291 -6.83 6.25 9.37
C GLU A 291 -7.37 7.53 10.01
N LEU A 292 -7.92 7.40 11.22
CA LEU A 292 -8.31 8.51 12.07
C LEU A 292 -7.53 8.43 13.38
N VAL A 293 -6.65 9.41 13.58
CA VAL A 293 -5.90 9.59 14.83
C VAL A 293 -6.29 10.91 15.45
N LEU A 294 -6.76 10.84 16.69
CA LEU A 294 -7.09 11.99 17.53
C LEU A 294 -6.11 12.05 18.69
N GLU A 295 -5.64 13.24 19.05
CA GLU A 295 -4.79 13.44 20.23
C GLU A 295 -5.31 14.62 21.07
N GLY A 296 -5.18 14.51 22.38
CA GLY A 296 -5.59 15.56 23.31
C GLY A 296 -5.54 15.10 24.76
N GLY A 297 -5.28 16.02 25.68
CA GLY A 297 -5.24 15.73 27.13
C GLY A 297 -4.33 14.55 27.53
N GLY A 298 -3.23 14.33 26.81
CA GLY A 298 -2.28 13.22 27.05
C GLY A 298 -2.68 11.88 26.43
N TRP A 299 -3.77 11.83 25.66
CA TRP A 299 -4.27 10.61 25.01
C TRP A 299 -4.08 10.65 23.50
N ARG A 300 -3.95 9.46 22.91
CA ARG A 300 -4.00 9.18 21.48
C ARG A 300 -5.07 8.13 21.23
N LEU A 301 -6.06 8.47 20.41
CA LEU A 301 -7.15 7.58 20.00
C LEU A 301 -6.97 7.29 18.51
N ALA A 302 -6.84 6.01 18.17
CA ALA A 302 -6.62 5.56 16.80
C ALA A 302 -7.70 4.57 16.36
N THR A 303 -8.35 4.90 15.25
CA THR A 303 -9.22 3.99 14.51
C THR A 303 -8.99 4.21 13.01
N GLY A 304 -9.74 3.53 12.16
CA GLY A 304 -9.57 3.66 10.73
C GLY A 304 -10.44 2.67 10.00
N ARG A 305 -10.40 2.73 8.67
CA ARG A 305 -11.24 1.89 7.82
C ARG A 305 -10.97 0.41 8.02
N ALA A 306 -9.71 0.03 8.22
CA ALA A 306 -9.32 -1.35 8.55
C ALA A 306 -9.85 -1.82 9.91
N ARG A 307 -10.34 -0.90 10.75
CA ARG A 307 -10.96 -1.16 12.06
C ARG A 307 -12.47 -0.87 12.04
N HIS A 308 -13.07 -0.74 10.86
CA HIS A 308 -14.51 -0.66 10.68
C HIS A 308 -15.07 -2.01 10.26
N TYR A 309 -16.10 -2.47 10.95
CA TYR A 309 -16.73 -3.76 10.72
C TYR A 309 -18.19 -3.58 10.40
N ALA A 310 -18.68 -4.34 9.41
CA ALA A 310 -20.07 -4.23 8.96
C ALA A 310 -21.09 -4.69 10.02
N SER A 311 -20.68 -5.50 10.99
CA SER A 311 -21.51 -5.97 12.10
C SER A 311 -20.78 -5.88 13.43
N GLU A 312 -21.55 -5.76 14.51
CA GLU A 312 -21.06 -5.82 15.89
C GLU A 312 -20.31 -7.13 16.16
N GLU A 313 -20.83 -8.26 15.68
CA GLU A 313 -20.21 -9.58 15.82
C GLU A 313 -18.81 -9.65 15.21
N ALA A 314 -18.65 -9.15 13.98
CA ALA A 314 -17.34 -9.08 13.32
C ALA A 314 -16.38 -8.14 14.08
N GLY A 315 -16.90 -7.03 14.61
CA GLY A 315 -16.14 -6.11 15.43
C GLY A 315 -15.67 -6.72 16.76
N LEU A 316 -16.52 -7.51 17.42
CA LEU A 316 -16.19 -8.20 18.67
C LEU A 316 -15.14 -9.28 18.45
N ALA A 317 -15.25 -10.06 17.36
CA ALA A 317 -14.24 -11.05 16.99
C ALA A 317 -12.87 -10.38 16.72
N ALA A 318 -12.88 -9.22 16.05
CA ALA A 318 -11.67 -8.45 15.81
C ALA A 318 -11.09 -7.82 17.08
N LEU A 319 -11.93 -7.30 17.99
CA LEU A 319 -11.52 -6.80 19.31
C LEU A 319 -10.80 -7.89 20.10
N GLN A 320 -11.38 -9.10 20.17
CA GLN A 320 -10.76 -10.22 20.87
C GLN A 320 -9.42 -10.62 20.26
N THR A 321 -9.35 -10.65 18.92
CA THR A 321 -8.10 -10.96 18.20
C THR A 321 -7.02 -9.92 18.50
N LEU A 322 -7.35 -8.62 18.40
CA LEU A 322 -6.39 -7.55 18.68
C LEU A 322 -5.99 -7.49 20.16
N ALA A 323 -6.92 -7.74 21.07
CA ALA A 323 -6.63 -7.83 22.50
C ALA A 323 -5.59 -8.92 22.80
N ARG A 324 -5.75 -10.13 22.23
CA ARG A 324 -4.76 -11.22 22.39
C ARG A 324 -3.38 -10.80 21.88
N ARG A 325 -3.31 -10.14 20.72
CA ARG A 325 -2.05 -9.63 20.16
C ARG A 325 -1.44 -8.53 21.03
N LYS A 326 -2.24 -7.63 21.58
CA LYS A 326 -1.76 -6.61 22.54
C LYS A 326 -1.25 -7.21 23.84
N ILE A 327 -1.88 -8.28 24.35
CA ILE A 327 -1.37 -9.02 25.52
C ILE A 327 0.02 -9.62 25.22
N ALA A 328 0.19 -10.19 24.02
CA ALA A 328 1.47 -10.79 23.61
C ALA A 328 2.62 -9.77 23.50
N LEU A 329 2.35 -8.47 23.36
CA LEU A 329 3.39 -7.42 23.46
C LEU A 329 4.04 -7.35 24.85
N ALA A 330 3.37 -7.87 25.90
CA ALA A 330 3.87 -7.90 27.26
C ALA A 330 4.46 -6.54 27.71
N SER A 331 5.77 -6.48 27.97
CA SER A 331 6.45 -5.25 28.42
C SER A 331 6.44 -4.11 27.40
N TRP A 332 6.13 -4.38 26.13
CA TRP A 332 6.00 -3.34 25.11
C TRP A 332 4.61 -2.72 25.03
N LEU A 333 3.60 -3.28 25.70
CA LEU A 333 2.26 -2.71 25.72
C LEU A 333 2.29 -1.34 26.42
N PRO A 334 1.81 -0.24 25.79
CA PRO A 334 1.66 1.05 26.46
C PRO A 334 0.67 0.93 27.64
N GLU A 335 0.93 1.63 28.73
CA GLU A 335 0.09 1.54 29.93
C GLU A 335 -0.49 2.91 30.32
N PRO A 336 -1.81 3.09 30.44
CA PRO A 336 -2.86 2.12 30.12
C PRO A 336 -3.12 2.01 28.60
N SER A 337 -3.35 0.80 28.09
CA SER A 337 -3.85 0.58 26.72
C SER A 337 -5.29 0.08 26.80
N THR A 338 -6.16 0.66 25.99
CA THR A 338 -7.59 0.32 25.95
C THR A 338 -8.04 0.09 24.51
N LEU A 339 -8.82 -0.96 24.29
CA LEU A 339 -9.59 -1.19 23.08
C LEU A 339 -11.07 -1.00 23.37
N ALA A 340 -11.76 -0.29 22.48
CA ALA A 340 -13.19 -0.01 22.60
C ALA A 340 -13.89 -0.23 21.26
N LEU A 341 -14.90 -1.09 21.23
CA LEU A 341 -15.76 -1.28 20.06
C LEU A 341 -16.99 -0.38 20.18
N GLN A 342 -17.06 0.65 19.35
CA GLN A 342 -18.17 1.60 19.33
C GLN A 342 -19.09 1.26 18.15
N THR A 343 -20.33 0.87 18.42
CA THR A 343 -21.36 0.68 17.39
C THR A 343 -21.89 2.05 16.94
N ALA A 344 -22.03 2.23 15.63
CA ALA A 344 -22.67 3.39 15.05
C ALA A 344 -24.17 3.13 14.88
N PRO A 345 -25.05 4.11 15.15
CA PRO A 345 -26.48 4.00 14.83
C PRO A 345 -26.70 3.67 13.35
N GLU A 346 -27.79 2.97 13.02
CA GLU A 346 -28.13 2.65 11.62
C GLU A 346 -28.26 3.91 10.74
N GLU A 347 -28.68 5.04 11.34
CA GLU A 347 -28.81 6.35 10.70
C GLU A 347 -27.47 6.95 10.24
N ASP A 348 -26.36 6.57 10.89
CA ASP A 348 -24.99 7.01 10.58
C ASP A 348 -24.24 6.05 9.63
N GLY A 349 -24.97 5.13 8.98
CA GLY A 349 -24.42 4.13 8.07
C GLY A 349 -24.18 2.75 8.69
N GLY A 350 -24.53 2.56 9.98
CA GLY A 350 -24.39 1.31 10.71
C GLY A 350 -22.93 0.85 10.90
N GLY A 351 -22.75 -0.33 11.51
CA GLY A 351 -21.44 -0.95 11.72
C GLY A 351 -20.80 -0.66 13.07
N ALA A 352 -19.58 -1.15 13.26
CA ALA A 352 -18.83 -1.06 14.50
C ALA A 352 -17.38 -0.61 14.27
N TRP A 353 -16.92 0.36 15.05
CA TRP A 353 -15.58 0.92 14.99
C TRP A 353 -14.74 0.46 16.17
N LEU A 354 -13.63 -0.21 15.88
CA LEU A 354 -12.66 -0.60 16.89
C LEU A 354 -11.65 0.53 17.10
N TRP A 355 -11.65 1.08 18.31
CA TRP A 355 -10.73 2.13 18.74
C TRP A 355 -9.62 1.54 19.60
N ALA A 356 -8.40 2.01 19.37
CA ALA A 356 -7.30 1.91 20.33
C ALA A 356 -7.14 3.26 21.03
N VAL A 357 -7.11 3.24 22.35
CA VAL A 357 -7.01 4.41 23.23
C VAL A 357 -5.80 4.22 24.12
N GLU A 358 -4.77 5.03 23.90
CA GLU A 358 -3.44 4.85 24.49
C GLU A 358 -2.86 6.20 24.92
N PRO A 359 -1.89 6.24 25.86
CA PRO A 359 -1.21 7.48 26.19
C PRO A 359 -0.46 8.03 24.97
N ARG A 360 -0.41 9.35 24.87
CA ARG A 360 0.45 10.05 23.92
C ARG A 360 1.88 10.00 24.43
N LEU A 361 2.73 9.21 23.77
CA LEU A 361 4.12 8.97 24.16
C LEU A 361 5.11 9.59 23.14
N PRO A 362 6.28 10.09 23.58
CA PRO A 362 7.34 10.58 22.71
C PRO A 362 7.94 9.45 21.87
N ARG A 363 7.90 9.60 20.53
CA ARG A 363 8.32 8.55 19.60
C ARG A 363 9.83 8.55 19.38
N LEU A 364 10.44 7.37 19.20
CA LEU A 364 11.88 7.26 18.94
C LEU A 364 12.30 8.01 17.68
N ALA A 365 11.47 8.01 16.62
CA ALA A 365 11.73 8.78 15.40
C ALA A 365 11.86 10.29 15.62
N GLU A 366 11.22 10.85 16.64
CA GLU A 366 11.36 12.27 16.99
C GLU A 366 12.71 12.52 17.65
N THR A 367 13.08 11.68 18.62
CA THR A 367 14.37 11.75 19.31
C THR A 367 15.55 11.54 18.36
N LEU A 368 15.46 10.57 17.44
CA LEU A 368 16.52 10.28 16.46
C LEU A 368 16.80 11.46 15.51
N ARG A 369 15.77 12.25 15.19
CA ARG A 369 15.87 13.46 14.35
C ARG A 369 16.30 14.71 15.12
N GLY A 370 16.29 14.66 16.46
CA GLY A 370 16.69 15.77 17.33
C GLY A 370 18.17 16.15 17.19
N TYR A 371 18.59 17.24 17.81
CA TYR A 371 20.00 17.68 17.77
C TYR A 371 20.84 17.13 18.94
N ASP A 372 20.21 16.67 20.01
CA ASP A 372 20.88 16.12 21.19
C ASP A 372 21.53 14.76 20.88
N ALA A 373 22.84 14.65 21.09
CA ALA A 373 23.60 13.44 20.76
C ALA A 373 23.38 12.32 21.78
N ASP A 374 23.25 12.64 23.06
CA ASP A 374 23.07 11.65 24.12
C ASP A 374 21.69 11.01 24.03
N LEU A 375 20.64 11.81 23.81
CA LEU A 375 19.29 11.30 23.61
C LEU A 375 19.18 10.47 22.32
N ARG A 376 19.90 10.85 21.25
CA ARG A 376 19.94 10.09 20.00
C ARG A 376 20.60 8.74 20.19
N ARG A 377 21.74 8.71 20.89
CA ARG A 377 22.46 7.48 21.27
C ARG A 377 21.56 6.55 22.08
N GLU A 378 20.87 7.07 23.08
CA GLU A 378 19.92 6.32 23.89
C GLU A 378 18.73 5.78 23.07
N ALA A 379 18.19 6.58 22.15
CA ALA A 379 17.12 6.16 21.25
C ALA A 379 17.56 5.06 20.28
N LEU A 380 18.80 5.12 19.77
CA LEU A 380 19.38 4.05 18.95
C LEU A 380 19.49 2.75 19.74
N ALA A 381 20.04 2.79 20.97
CA ALA A 381 20.15 1.61 21.83
C ALA A 381 18.78 0.97 22.10
N ARG A 382 17.77 1.78 22.44
CA ARG A 382 16.39 1.30 22.62
C ARG A 382 15.80 0.67 21.36
N PHE A 383 16.12 1.23 20.19
CA PHE A 383 15.65 0.68 18.93
C PHE A 383 16.38 -0.62 18.55
N ALA A 384 17.66 -0.78 18.94
CA ALA A 384 18.37 -2.06 18.81
C ALA A 384 17.68 -3.16 19.63
N GLU A 385 17.37 -2.88 20.89
CA GLU A 385 16.61 -3.80 21.75
C GLU A 385 15.24 -4.13 21.15
N ALA A 386 14.56 -3.14 20.56
CA ALA A 386 13.30 -3.34 19.86
C ALA A 386 13.45 -4.28 18.65
N CYS A 387 14.50 -4.15 17.85
CA CYS A 387 14.72 -5.04 16.72
C CYS A 387 14.96 -6.49 17.16
N VAL A 388 15.76 -6.68 18.21
CA VAL A 388 16.02 -8.01 18.79
C VAL A 388 14.75 -8.61 19.38
N GLY A 389 13.99 -7.80 20.14
CA GLY A 389 12.74 -8.24 20.75
C GLY A 389 11.66 -8.60 19.72
N ALA A 390 11.69 -8.01 18.52
CA ALA A 390 10.74 -8.34 17.47
C ALA A 390 10.98 -9.75 16.89
N GLU A 391 12.23 -10.19 16.77
CA GLU A 391 12.56 -11.58 16.45
C GLU A 391 12.08 -12.53 17.55
N ALA A 392 12.34 -12.20 18.81
CA ALA A 392 11.86 -13.02 19.94
C ALA A 392 10.33 -13.09 19.99
N LEU A 393 9.64 -11.99 19.67
CA LEU A 393 8.18 -11.92 19.60
C LEU A 393 7.62 -12.79 18.47
N ALA A 394 8.24 -12.74 17.29
CA ALA A 394 7.90 -13.61 16.17
C ALA A 394 8.19 -15.08 16.46
N GLU A 395 9.23 -15.39 17.25
CA GLU A 395 9.63 -16.75 17.61
C GLU A 395 8.74 -17.38 18.67
N HIS A 396 8.48 -16.66 19.76
CA HIS A 396 7.75 -17.22 20.90
C HIS A 396 6.23 -17.04 20.80
N HIS A 397 5.78 -16.03 20.06
CA HIS A 397 4.36 -15.65 20.04
C HIS A 397 3.75 -15.57 18.64
N GLY A 398 4.52 -15.83 17.57
CA GLY A 398 4.03 -15.77 16.19
C GLY A 398 3.41 -14.42 15.85
N LEU A 399 3.99 -13.34 16.38
CA LEU A 399 3.48 -11.98 16.27
C LEU A 399 4.54 -11.06 15.64
N LEU A 400 4.15 -10.43 14.53
CA LEU A 400 4.96 -9.47 13.79
C LEU A 400 4.54 -8.03 14.10
N VAL A 401 5.54 -7.16 14.21
CA VAL A 401 5.40 -5.72 14.48
C VAL A 401 6.04 -4.89 13.37
N ASP A 402 5.61 -3.65 13.22
CA ASP A 402 6.20 -2.69 12.28
C ASP A 402 7.51 -2.13 12.87
N LEU A 403 8.63 -2.43 12.21
CA LEU A 403 9.98 -2.06 12.66
C LEU A 403 10.42 -0.67 12.19
N ARG A 404 9.52 0.29 12.12
CA ARG A 404 9.89 1.69 11.90
C ARG A 404 10.06 2.42 13.24
N PRO A 405 11.06 3.32 13.41
CA PRO A 405 11.27 4.01 14.68
C PRO A 405 10.06 4.83 15.18
N GLU A 406 9.15 5.24 14.29
CA GLU A 406 7.90 5.93 14.67
C GLU A 406 6.84 5.04 15.32
N CYS A 407 7.02 3.72 15.28
CA CYS A 407 6.15 2.73 15.92
C CYS A 407 6.60 2.39 17.36
N PHE A 408 7.71 2.97 17.82
CA PHE A 408 8.23 2.79 19.16
C PHE A 408 8.30 4.13 19.89
N ALA A 409 8.00 4.11 21.18
CA ALA A 409 7.99 5.29 22.03
C ALA A 409 8.60 4.99 23.40
N VAL A 410 9.02 6.03 24.10
CA VAL A 410 9.48 5.91 25.49
C VAL A 410 8.35 6.30 26.42
N GLN A 411 8.06 5.45 27.39
CA GLN A 411 7.14 5.76 28.46
C GLN A 411 7.90 5.90 29.77
N GLU A 412 7.81 7.09 30.37
CA GLU A 412 8.34 7.38 31.69
C GLU A 412 7.50 6.72 32.80
N GLY A 413 8.16 6.35 33.89
CA GLY A 413 7.60 5.69 35.07
C GLY A 413 8.73 5.47 36.09
N ASP A 414 8.64 4.42 36.91
CA ASP A 414 9.74 4.04 37.82
C ASP A 414 11.06 3.79 37.07
N ARG A 415 10.95 3.29 35.84
CA ARG A 415 12.02 3.19 34.84
C ARG A 415 11.44 3.50 33.46
N ALA A 416 12.16 4.26 32.65
CA ALA A 416 11.80 4.50 31.26
C ALA A 416 11.77 3.17 30.48
N ARG A 417 10.65 2.89 29.80
CA ARG A 417 10.46 1.66 29.02
C ARG A 417 10.13 1.97 27.57
N THR A 418 10.69 1.19 26.64
CA THR A 418 10.29 1.21 25.25
C THR A 418 8.94 0.51 25.10
N ARG A 419 7.97 1.20 24.48
CA ARG A 419 6.63 0.71 24.20
C ARG A 419 6.39 0.69 22.69
N TYR A 420 5.61 -0.27 22.23
CA TYR A 420 5.14 -0.35 20.86
C TYR A 420 3.82 0.43 20.72
N VAL A 421 3.84 1.49 19.92
CA VAL A 421 2.71 2.40 19.65
C VAL A 421 2.27 2.33 18.18
N GLY A 422 2.75 1.32 17.45
CA GLY A 422 2.36 1.03 16.08
C GLY A 422 0.99 0.35 15.98
N ASP A 423 0.33 0.52 14.84
CA ASP A 423 -1.03 0.02 14.61
C ASP A 423 -1.08 -1.38 14.00
N ARG A 424 0.07 -1.89 13.51
CA ARG A 424 0.20 -3.21 12.86
C ARG A 424 0.64 -4.27 13.86
N LEU A 425 -0.16 -5.30 14.02
CA LEU A 425 0.13 -6.47 14.84
C LEU A 425 -0.35 -7.67 14.03
N ASP A 426 0.53 -8.22 13.20
CA ASP A 426 0.19 -9.24 12.20
C ASP A 426 0.62 -10.62 12.72
N ALA A 427 -0.14 -11.67 12.38
CA ALA A 427 0.28 -13.02 12.71
C ALA A 427 1.41 -13.44 11.77
N GLY A 428 2.47 -14.01 12.31
CA GLY A 428 3.58 -14.51 11.51
C GLY A 428 4.82 -14.84 12.31
N ASP A 429 5.65 -15.65 11.67
CA ASP A 429 6.76 -16.34 12.32
C ASP A 429 8.11 -15.87 11.77
N THR A 430 8.17 -14.83 10.93
CA THR A 430 9.44 -14.35 10.37
C THR A 430 9.35 -12.85 10.13
N VAL A 431 10.37 -12.12 10.59
CA VAL A 431 10.43 -10.67 10.41
C VAL A 431 11.14 -10.35 9.09
N GLU A 432 10.35 -10.15 8.04
CA GLU A 432 10.90 -9.83 6.72
C GLU A 432 11.60 -8.46 6.70
N GLY A 433 12.77 -8.38 6.07
CA GLY A 433 13.47 -7.12 5.84
C GLY A 433 14.18 -6.54 7.06
N LEU A 434 14.30 -7.29 8.15
CA LEU A 434 15.02 -6.88 9.37
C LEU A 434 16.45 -6.40 9.07
N ALA A 435 17.19 -7.14 8.22
CA ALA A 435 18.56 -6.77 7.82
C ALA A 435 18.66 -5.35 7.25
N ARG A 436 17.69 -4.96 6.41
CA ARG A 436 17.63 -3.61 5.83
C ARG A 436 17.39 -2.56 6.92
N VAL A 437 16.49 -2.82 7.86
CA VAL A 437 16.18 -1.90 8.96
C VAL A 437 17.42 -1.65 9.81
N LEU A 438 18.08 -2.73 10.26
CA LEU A 438 19.27 -2.66 11.10
C LEU A 438 20.39 -1.83 10.45
N LEU A 439 20.70 -2.13 9.19
CA LEU A 439 21.85 -1.56 8.50
C LEU A 439 21.57 -0.15 7.96
N SER A 440 20.35 0.12 7.51
CA SER A 440 19.97 1.46 7.06
C SER A 440 19.98 2.49 8.20
N LEU A 441 19.65 2.09 9.42
CA LEU A 441 19.71 3.00 10.57
C LEU A 441 21.16 3.30 10.97
N ALA A 442 22.04 2.29 10.96
CA ALA A 442 23.48 2.50 11.16
C ALA A 442 24.07 3.44 10.09
N ASP A 443 23.66 3.29 8.83
CA ASP A 443 24.06 4.18 7.74
C ASP A 443 23.52 5.61 7.91
N ALA A 444 22.25 5.77 8.30
CA ALA A 444 21.62 7.06 8.49
C ALA A 444 22.33 7.90 9.58
N HIS A 445 22.91 7.23 10.58
CA HIS A 445 23.60 7.86 11.71
C HIS A 445 25.13 7.74 11.65
N ALA A 446 25.70 7.40 10.49
CA ALA A 446 27.13 7.16 10.30
C ALA A 446 28.07 8.32 10.70
N LYS A 447 27.54 9.55 10.85
CA LYS A 447 28.32 10.71 11.32
C LYS A 447 28.58 10.70 12.83
N ASP A 448 27.80 9.94 13.59
CA ASP A 448 27.91 9.79 15.04
C ASP A 448 28.49 8.40 15.35
N GLU A 449 29.81 8.25 15.18
CA GLU A 449 30.45 6.94 15.28
C GLU A 449 30.30 6.29 16.65
N ALA A 450 30.28 7.08 17.73
CA ALA A 450 30.07 6.59 19.08
C ALA A 450 28.67 5.98 19.20
N ALA A 451 27.63 6.72 18.81
CA ALA A 451 26.26 6.23 18.89
C ALA A 451 26.02 4.97 18.04
N VAL A 452 26.62 4.89 16.84
CA VAL A 452 26.54 3.68 15.99
C VAL A 452 27.31 2.50 16.59
N ALA A 453 28.42 2.75 17.30
CA ALA A 453 29.16 1.70 18.00
C ALA A 453 28.33 1.09 19.13
N ASP A 454 27.68 1.92 19.96
CA ASP A 454 26.80 1.42 21.03
C ASP A 454 25.56 0.71 20.47
N TYR A 455 24.98 1.25 19.40
CA TYR A 455 23.90 0.59 18.66
C TYR A 455 24.32 -0.82 18.19
N CYS A 456 25.51 -0.92 17.59
CA CYS A 456 26.07 -2.20 17.16
C CYS A 456 26.29 -3.15 18.33
N GLU A 457 26.80 -2.66 19.47
CA GLU A 457 27.01 -3.47 20.68
C GLU A 457 25.69 -4.01 21.23
N SER A 458 24.67 -3.16 21.38
CA SER A 458 23.33 -3.58 21.83
C SER A 458 22.71 -4.64 20.92
N LEU A 459 22.84 -4.47 19.59
CA LEU A 459 22.37 -5.48 18.64
C LEU A 459 23.14 -6.80 18.77
N CYS A 460 24.47 -6.73 18.85
CA CYS A 460 25.31 -7.92 18.97
C CYS A 460 25.02 -8.69 20.27
N LEU A 461 24.85 -7.98 21.38
CA LEU A 461 24.50 -8.57 22.66
C LEU A 461 23.13 -9.26 22.61
N GLY A 462 22.14 -8.60 22.00
CA GLY A 462 20.80 -9.18 21.85
C GLY A 462 20.77 -10.38 20.90
N PHE A 463 21.35 -10.26 19.71
CA PHE A 463 21.40 -11.35 18.72
C PHE A 463 22.39 -12.47 19.05
N HIS A 464 23.19 -12.31 20.10
CA HIS A 464 23.93 -13.43 20.68
C HIS A 464 22.99 -14.47 21.28
N HIS A 465 21.85 -14.03 21.82
CA HIS A 465 20.84 -14.89 22.44
C HIS A 465 19.64 -15.19 21.53
N ALA A 466 19.29 -14.28 20.61
CA ALA A 466 18.17 -14.44 19.68
C ALA A 466 18.64 -14.39 18.21
N PRO A 467 17.87 -14.94 17.25
CA PRO A 467 16.84 -15.95 17.47
C PRO A 467 17.47 -17.27 17.94
N VAL A 468 16.72 -18.06 18.70
CA VAL A 468 17.17 -19.36 19.26
C VAL A 468 17.05 -20.44 18.19
N ASP A 469 15.98 -20.41 17.39
CA ASP A 469 15.79 -21.31 16.27
C ASP A 469 16.90 -21.16 15.22
N SER A 470 17.58 -22.28 14.96
CA SER A 470 18.74 -22.33 14.06
C SER A 470 18.39 -22.00 12.60
N THR A 471 17.17 -22.28 12.15
CA THR A 471 16.74 -22.02 10.77
C THR A 471 16.52 -20.53 10.57
N ARG A 472 15.82 -19.88 11.51
CA ARG A 472 15.63 -18.43 11.52
C ARG A 472 16.95 -17.69 11.65
N ARG A 473 17.83 -18.16 12.53
CA ARG A 473 19.18 -17.59 12.69
C ARG A 473 19.97 -17.64 11.38
N ALA A 474 19.91 -18.77 10.66
CA ALA A 474 20.58 -18.94 9.38
C ALA A 474 19.95 -18.04 8.28
N ALA A 475 18.63 -17.90 8.26
CA ALA A 475 17.94 -17.00 7.34
C ALA A 475 18.34 -15.54 7.57
N LEU A 476 18.31 -15.08 8.83
CA LEU A 476 18.74 -13.72 9.19
C LEU A 476 20.22 -13.47 8.85
N TYR A 477 21.09 -14.47 9.06
CA TYR A 477 22.48 -14.40 8.63
C TYR A 477 22.59 -14.18 7.12
N GLY A 478 21.85 -14.95 6.32
CA GLY A 478 21.81 -14.81 4.86
C GLY A 478 21.37 -13.42 4.43
N ASP A 479 20.25 -12.94 4.97
CA ASP A 479 19.70 -11.61 4.67
C ASP A 479 20.68 -10.48 5.02
N ILE A 480 21.37 -10.58 6.16
CA ILE A 480 22.40 -9.60 6.56
C ILE A 480 23.62 -9.67 5.65
N ALA A 481 24.02 -10.86 5.17
CA ALA A 481 25.15 -11.03 4.27
C ALA A 481 24.88 -10.44 2.87
N GLU A 482 23.64 -10.53 2.39
CA GLU A 482 23.24 -10.01 1.08
C GLU A 482 23.05 -8.48 1.05
N HIS A 483 22.78 -7.86 2.21
CA HIS A 483 22.62 -6.42 2.28
C HIS A 483 23.97 -5.69 2.17
N GLU A 484 24.09 -4.67 1.32
CA GLU A 484 25.33 -3.89 1.18
C GLU A 484 25.22 -2.51 1.85
N PRO A 485 25.86 -2.28 3.02
CA PRO A 485 25.83 -0.98 3.69
C PRO A 485 26.63 0.09 2.93
N SER A 486 26.04 1.27 2.86
CA SER A 486 26.61 2.43 2.16
C SER A 486 27.75 3.10 2.94
N SER A 487 27.72 3.05 4.28
CA SER A 487 28.69 3.73 5.15
C SER A 487 29.74 2.78 5.75
N ALA A 488 30.89 3.33 6.18
CA ALA A 488 31.90 2.55 6.90
C ALA A 488 31.39 2.04 8.26
N PRO A 489 30.69 2.83 9.09
CA PRO A 489 30.02 2.32 10.29
C PRO A 489 29.03 1.19 10.00
N GLY A 490 28.17 1.33 8.98
CA GLY A 490 27.22 0.28 8.59
C GLY A 490 27.91 -1.03 8.20
N ARG A 491 29.02 -0.98 7.46
CA ARG A 491 29.84 -2.16 7.14
C ARG A 491 30.48 -2.81 8.37
N ARG A 492 30.86 -2.02 9.39
CA ARG A 492 31.36 -2.56 10.68
C ARG A 492 30.24 -3.27 11.42
N THR A 493 29.06 -2.65 11.50
CA THR A 493 27.86 -3.25 12.13
C THR A 493 27.48 -4.57 11.45
N GLN A 494 27.44 -4.60 10.12
CA GLN A 494 27.18 -5.83 9.37
C GLN A 494 28.16 -6.96 9.72
N ARG A 495 29.48 -6.67 9.70
CA ARG A 495 30.51 -7.66 10.03
C ARG A 495 30.37 -8.19 11.45
N ALA A 496 30.06 -7.32 12.41
CA ALA A 496 29.86 -7.71 13.81
C ALA A 496 28.64 -8.62 13.97
N LEU A 497 27.51 -8.26 13.34
CA LEU A 497 26.30 -9.08 13.34
C LEU A 497 26.52 -10.46 12.73
N LEU A 498 27.18 -10.54 11.56
CA LEU A 498 27.52 -11.83 10.93
C LEU A 498 28.42 -12.67 11.84
N ALA A 499 29.39 -12.06 12.53
CA ALA A 499 30.27 -12.77 13.44
C ALA A 499 29.52 -13.36 14.65
N VAL A 500 28.48 -12.67 15.15
CA VAL A 500 27.63 -13.15 16.24
C VAL A 500 26.67 -14.23 15.75
N LEU A 501 25.95 -13.97 14.65
CA LEU A 501 24.95 -14.89 14.08
C LEU A 501 25.57 -16.20 13.56
N GLY A 502 26.82 -16.15 13.10
CA GLY A 502 27.56 -17.35 12.67
C GLY A 502 28.00 -18.27 13.81
N ARG A 503 27.85 -17.85 15.08
CA ARG A 503 28.06 -18.72 16.25
C ARG A 503 26.78 -19.48 16.57
N PRO A 504 26.87 -20.72 17.11
CA PRO A 504 25.71 -21.43 17.60
C PRO A 504 25.00 -20.61 18.69
N ALA A 505 23.66 -20.59 18.66
CA ALA A 505 22.87 -19.94 19.70
C ALA A 505 23.17 -20.62 21.05
N HIS A 506 23.34 -19.83 22.11
CA HIS A 506 23.42 -20.39 23.45
C HIS A 506 22.04 -20.89 23.87
N THR A 507 21.80 -22.20 23.69
CA THR A 507 20.75 -22.88 24.44
C THR A 507 21.20 -22.92 25.89
N GLU A 508 20.41 -22.39 26.83
CA GLU A 508 20.57 -22.79 28.23
C GLU A 508 20.58 -24.33 28.26
N GLY A 509 21.71 -24.90 28.69
CA GLY A 509 21.80 -26.35 28.89
C GLY A 509 20.74 -26.81 29.88
N PRO A 510 20.35 -28.09 29.87
CA PRO A 510 19.34 -28.58 30.80
C PRO A 510 19.77 -28.25 32.23
N ALA A 511 18.86 -27.66 33.00
CA ALA A 511 18.96 -27.60 34.45
C ALA A 511 18.82 -29.03 34.99
N ASP A 512 19.82 -29.88 34.73
CA ASP A 512 19.86 -31.23 35.24
C ASP A 512 20.51 -31.18 36.62
N GLY A 513 19.70 -31.50 37.61
CA GLY A 513 20.11 -31.53 39.00
C GLY A 513 21.22 -32.54 39.22
N ALA A 514 22.40 -32.05 39.58
CA ALA A 514 23.38 -32.82 40.32
C ALA A 514 23.52 -32.19 41.71
N ALA A 515 22.80 -32.75 42.68
CA ALA A 515 23.07 -32.53 44.08
C ALA A 515 24.50 -32.99 44.40
N PRO A 516 25.33 -32.21 45.11
CA PRO A 516 26.60 -32.72 45.60
C PRO A 516 26.33 -33.66 46.78
N ARG A 517 26.99 -34.82 46.74
CA ARG A 517 27.10 -35.77 47.85
C ARG A 517 27.85 -35.17 49.03
#